data_AF-A0A947DQP0-F1
#
_entry.id   AF-A0A947DQP0-F1
#
_cell.length_a   1.000
_cell.length_b   1.000
_cell.length_c   1.000
_cell.angle_alpha   90.00
_cell.angle_beta   90.00
_cell.angle_gamma   90.00
#
_symmetry.space_group_name_H-M   'P 1'
#
loop_
_entity.id
_entity.type
_entity.pdbx_description
1 polymer ?
#
loop_
_entity_poly.entity_id
_entity_poly.type
_entity_poly.pdbx_seq_one_letter_code
_entity_poly.pdbx_strand_id
1 'polypeptide(L)'
;MRSAMPPTLSPRLIAMALLLSLGGCAVGPDYQRPATPDVSSFKQAQGWVPAAPADALQRGPWWQLFGDPVLDQLAARVEVSNQNVAAAVGAYAQARALVREQRASLFPTVTLDGRGNR
;
A
#
# COMPACT_ATOMS: atom_id res chain seq x y z
N MET A 1 28.72 54.53 -23.48
CA MET A 1 28.17 53.15 -23.55
C MET A 1 27.49 52.87 -22.22
N ARG A 2 26.15 52.87 -22.17
CA ARG A 2 25.37 52.69 -20.94
C ARG A 2 25.08 51.22 -20.74
N SER A 3 25.66 50.63 -19.69
CA SER A 3 25.40 49.25 -19.27
C SER A 3 23.96 49.14 -18.77
N ALA A 4 23.16 48.30 -19.41
CA ALA A 4 21.80 47.98 -18.95
C ALA A 4 21.88 47.05 -17.73
N MET A 5 21.30 47.48 -16.61
CA MET A 5 21.20 46.70 -15.38
C MET A 5 20.08 45.65 -15.54
N PRO A 6 20.27 44.38 -15.15
CA PRO A 6 19.24 43.36 -15.32
C PRO A 6 18.03 43.65 -14.41
N PRO A 7 16.80 43.36 -14.85
CA PRO A 7 15.60 43.62 -14.06
C PRO A 7 15.62 42.74 -12.80
N THR A 8 15.55 43.37 -11.63
CA THR A 8 15.38 42.69 -10.35
C THR A 8 13.97 42.11 -10.28
N LEU A 9 13.84 40.77 -10.31
CA LEU A 9 12.55 40.10 -10.18
C LEU A 9 11.92 40.35 -8.81
N SER A 10 10.65 40.76 -8.81
CA SER A 10 9.87 41.00 -7.59
C SER A 10 9.66 39.70 -6.80
N PRO A 11 9.84 39.70 -5.46
CA PRO A 11 9.67 38.51 -4.63
C PRO A 11 8.24 37.92 -4.70
N ARG A 12 7.24 38.73 -5.07
CA ARG A 12 5.87 38.27 -5.32
C ARG A 12 5.76 37.37 -6.55
N LEU A 13 6.52 37.65 -7.59
CA LEU A 13 6.54 36.83 -8.82
C LEU A 13 7.22 35.48 -8.56
N ILE A 14 8.28 35.48 -7.75
CA ILE A 14 8.97 34.24 -7.32
C ILE A 14 8.03 33.38 -6.48
N ALA A 15 7.34 33.97 -5.50
CA ALA A 15 6.37 33.24 -4.68
C ALA A 15 5.22 32.65 -5.52
N MET A 16 4.69 33.42 -6.48
CA MET A 16 3.60 32.95 -7.33
C MET A 16 4.03 31.83 -8.29
N ALA A 17 5.22 31.93 -8.88
CA ALA A 17 5.80 30.85 -9.69
C ALA A 17 6.03 29.56 -8.87
N LEU A 18 6.49 29.71 -7.62
CA LEU A 18 6.66 28.58 -6.71
C LEU A 18 5.30 27.91 -6.40
N LEU A 19 4.26 28.69 -6.08
CA LEU A 19 2.91 28.14 -5.85
C LEU A 19 2.34 27.40 -7.07
N LEU A 20 2.57 27.89 -8.30
CA LEU A 20 2.12 27.21 -9.51
C LEU A 20 2.88 25.90 -9.77
N SER A 21 4.15 25.81 -9.36
CA SER A 21 4.96 24.59 -9.52
C SER A 21 4.58 23.44 -8.59
N LEU A 22 3.77 23.69 -7.54
CA LEU A 22 3.28 22.65 -6.62
C LEU A 22 2.05 21.88 -7.15
N GLY A 23 1.49 22.26 -8.30
CA GLY A 23 0.36 21.57 -8.91
C GLY A 23 0.78 20.33 -9.70
N GLY A 24 0.54 19.14 -9.16
CA GLY A 24 0.63 17.87 -9.92
C GLY A 24 -0.71 17.49 -10.52
N CYS A 25 -0.75 17.17 -11.82
CA CYS A 25 -1.93 16.52 -12.42
C CYS A 25 -2.01 15.08 -11.92
N ALA A 26 -3.17 14.64 -11.42
CA ALA A 26 -3.42 13.22 -11.19
C ALA A 26 -3.51 12.52 -12.55
N VAL A 27 -2.45 11.79 -12.94
CA VAL A 27 -2.40 11.11 -14.24
C VAL A 27 -2.67 9.62 -14.04
N GLY A 28 -3.93 9.23 -14.18
CA GLY A 28 -4.34 7.83 -14.22
C GLY A 28 -5.86 7.71 -14.34
N PRO A 29 -6.38 6.76 -15.14
CA PRO A 29 -7.82 6.48 -15.14
C PRO A 29 -8.25 5.93 -13.78
N ASP A 30 -9.49 6.17 -13.40
CA ASP A 30 -10.06 5.59 -12.18
C ASP A 30 -9.99 4.07 -12.24
N TYR A 31 -9.65 3.44 -11.10
CA TYR A 31 -9.63 1.99 -10.99
C TYR A 31 -11.04 1.43 -11.23
N GLN A 32 -11.19 0.59 -12.24
CA GLN A 32 -12.40 -0.19 -12.48
C GLN A 32 -12.12 -1.67 -12.23
N ARG A 33 -12.88 -2.27 -11.31
CA ARG A 33 -12.82 -3.71 -11.05
C ARG A 33 -13.26 -4.46 -12.30
N PRO A 34 -12.46 -5.40 -12.84
CA PRO A 34 -12.89 -6.23 -13.97
C PRO A 34 -14.14 -7.04 -13.62
N ALA A 35 -15.09 -7.11 -14.56
CA ALA A 35 -16.22 -8.02 -14.43
C ALA A 35 -15.71 -9.47 -14.47
N THR A 36 -16.14 -10.28 -13.50
CA THR A 36 -15.91 -11.73 -13.50
C THR A 36 -17.11 -12.44 -14.12
N PRO A 37 -16.91 -13.58 -14.82
CA PRO A 37 -18.02 -14.39 -15.28
C PRO A 37 -18.93 -14.76 -14.11
N ASP A 38 -20.22 -14.53 -14.26
CA ASP A 38 -21.22 -14.97 -13.29
C ASP A 38 -21.54 -16.44 -13.53
N VAL A 39 -21.03 -17.31 -12.66
CA VAL A 39 -21.29 -18.75 -12.71
C VAL A 39 -22.48 -19.06 -11.81
N SER A 40 -23.67 -19.08 -12.41
CA SER A 40 -24.93 -19.37 -11.68
C SER A 40 -25.03 -20.80 -11.16
N SER A 41 -24.21 -21.73 -11.65
CA SER A 41 -24.17 -23.11 -11.18
C SER A 41 -22.81 -23.76 -11.40
N PHE A 42 -22.51 -24.73 -10.54
CA PHE A 42 -21.34 -25.61 -10.64
C PHE A 42 -21.80 -27.02 -11.01
N LYS A 43 -20.89 -27.84 -11.57
CA LYS A 43 -21.15 -29.27 -11.74
C LYS A 43 -21.28 -29.92 -10.36
N GLN A 44 -22.37 -30.64 -10.12
CA GLN A 44 -22.72 -31.21 -8.81
C GLN A 44 -22.95 -32.72 -8.92
N ALA A 45 -22.59 -33.46 -7.87
CA ALA A 45 -22.94 -34.86 -7.72
C ALA A 45 -24.42 -35.01 -7.29
N GLN A 46 -25.00 -36.21 -7.47
CA GLN A 46 -26.33 -36.48 -6.92
C GLN A 46 -26.32 -36.34 -5.40
N GLY A 47 -27.36 -35.71 -4.85
CA GLY A 47 -27.50 -35.43 -3.42
C GLY A 47 -26.84 -34.12 -2.96
N TRP A 48 -26.36 -33.28 -3.88
CA TRP A 48 -25.83 -31.96 -3.54
C TRP A 48 -26.90 -31.04 -2.96
N VAL A 49 -26.56 -30.30 -1.90
CA VAL A 49 -27.42 -29.32 -1.25
C VAL A 49 -26.76 -27.94 -1.36
N PRO A 50 -27.51 -26.87 -1.69
CA PRO A 50 -26.98 -25.51 -1.67
C PRO A 50 -26.39 -25.16 -0.29
N ALA A 51 -25.15 -24.64 -0.29
CA ALA A 51 -24.53 -24.16 0.94
C ALA A 51 -25.24 -22.87 1.41
N ALA A 52 -25.35 -22.69 2.73
CA ALA A 52 -25.73 -21.42 3.36
C ALA A 52 -24.45 -20.71 3.82
N PRO A 53 -23.96 -19.68 3.09
CA PRO A 53 -22.67 -19.07 3.39
C PRO A 53 -22.70 -18.34 4.73
N ALA A 54 -21.69 -18.62 5.55
CA ALA A 54 -21.48 -18.02 6.87
C ALA A 54 -20.51 -16.83 6.82
N ASP A 55 -20.38 -16.15 5.67
CA ASP A 55 -19.32 -15.16 5.42
C ASP A 55 -19.36 -13.94 6.37
N ALA A 56 -20.50 -13.70 7.01
CA ALA A 56 -20.68 -12.65 8.02
C ALA A 56 -20.11 -13.01 9.40
N LEU A 57 -19.81 -14.29 9.67
CA LEU A 57 -19.24 -14.73 10.94
C LEU A 57 -17.74 -14.43 11.00
N GLN A 58 -17.27 -13.99 12.15
CA GLN A 58 -15.85 -13.83 12.42
C GLN A 58 -15.20 -15.22 12.34
N ARG A 59 -14.35 -15.42 11.33
CA ARG A 59 -13.82 -16.76 11.02
C ARG A 59 -12.98 -17.36 12.15
N GLY A 60 -12.37 -16.54 13.02
CA GLY A 60 -11.71 -16.98 14.24
C GLY A 60 -10.76 -18.18 14.05
N PRO A 61 -10.50 -18.96 15.11
CA PRO A 61 -9.85 -20.26 15.02
C PRO A 61 -10.84 -21.30 14.47
N TRP A 62 -11.21 -21.16 13.18
CA TRP A 62 -12.22 -22.00 12.50
C TRP A 62 -11.96 -23.52 12.63
N TRP A 63 -10.71 -23.92 12.84
CA TRP A 63 -10.32 -25.32 13.04
C TRP A 63 -10.85 -25.92 14.36
N GLN A 64 -11.23 -25.10 15.34
CA GLN A 64 -11.85 -25.59 16.59
C GLN A 64 -13.18 -26.32 16.34
N LEU A 65 -13.83 -26.07 15.19
CA LEU A 65 -15.03 -26.78 14.78
C LEU A 65 -14.81 -28.29 14.60
N PHE A 66 -13.56 -28.74 14.43
CA PHE A 66 -13.23 -30.16 14.38
C PHE A 66 -13.20 -30.83 15.76
N GLY A 67 -13.10 -30.06 16.85
CA GLY A 67 -13.03 -30.59 18.21
C GLY A 67 -11.77 -31.42 18.50
N ASP A 68 -10.68 -31.21 17.77
CA ASP A 68 -9.42 -31.93 17.94
C ASP A 68 -8.42 -31.11 18.78
N PRO A 69 -8.14 -31.51 20.04
CA PRO A 69 -7.22 -30.77 20.92
C PRO A 69 -5.76 -30.82 20.44
N VAL A 70 -5.37 -31.82 19.64
CA VAL A 70 -4.03 -31.89 19.05
C VAL A 70 -3.91 -30.84 17.95
N LEU A 71 -4.92 -30.73 17.10
CA LEU A 71 -4.99 -29.71 16.05
C LEU A 71 -4.90 -28.30 16.64
N ASP A 72 -5.62 -28.03 17.73
CA ASP A 72 -5.59 -26.73 18.41
C ASP A 72 -4.18 -26.37 18.87
N GLN A 73 -3.45 -27.33 19.48
CA GLN A 73 -2.07 -27.12 19.92
C GLN A 73 -1.10 -26.93 18.76
N LEU A 74 -1.34 -27.57 17.62
CA LEU A 74 -0.50 -27.40 16.43
C LEU A 74 -0.75 -26.05 15.78
N ALA A 75 -2.01 -25.64 15.62
CA ALA A 75 -2.38 -24.35 15.05
C ALA A 75 -1.81 -23.19 15.86
N ALA A 76 -1.90 -23.24 17.20
CA ALA A 76 -1.31 -22.24 18.08
C ALA A 76 0.23 -22.14 17.93
N ARG A 77 0.92 -23.26 17.68
CA ARG A 77 2.38 -23.25 17.43
C ARG A 77 2.71 -22.61 16.08
N VAL A 78 1.94 -22.92 15.04
CA VAL A 78 2.13 -22.33 13.70
C VAL A 78 1.99 -20.82 13.74
N GLU A 79 1.03 -20.29 14.50
CA GLU A 79 0.81 -18.84 14.61
C GLU A 79 2.06 -18.08 15.11
N VAL A 80 2.83 -18.68 16.03
CA VAL A 80 3.98 -18.02 16.66
C VAL A 80 5.30 -18.28 15.90
N SER A 81 5.49 -19.47 15.34
CA SER A 81 6.82 -19.91 14.85
C SER A 81 6.92 -20.08 13.33
N ASN A 82 5.88 -19.76 12.56
CA ASN A 82 5.89 -19.97 11.11
C ASN A 82 6.76 -18.94 10.37
N GLN A 83 7.94 -19.40 9.93
CA GLN A 83 8.93 -18.56 9.23
C GLN A 83 8.45 -18.10 7.85
N ASN A 84 7.55 -18.83 7.19
CA ASN A 84 6.98 -18.38 5.92
C ASN A 84 6.05 -17.19 6.12
N VAL A 85 5.26 -17.18 7.21
CA VAL A 85 4.42 -16.02 7.58
C VAL A 85 5.30 -14.84 7.96
N ALA A 86 6.37 -15.06 8.76
CA ALA A 86 7.33 -14.01 9.10
C ALA A 86 7.98 -13.39 7.86
N ALA A 87 8.37 -14.22 6.88
CA ALA A 87 8.91 -13.75 5.61
C ALA A 87 7.89 -12.93 4.81
N ALA A 88 6.62 -13.37 4.75
CA ALA A 88 5.55 -12.64 4.08
C ALA A 88 5.27 -11.27 4.73
N VAL A 89 5.30 -11.20 6.07
CA VAL A 89 5.18 -9.93 6.82
C VAL A 89 6.36 -9.01 6.49
N GLY A 90 7.58 -9.54 6.42
CA GLY A 90 8.78 -8.80 6.01
C GLY A 90 8.65 -8.23 4.60
N ALA A 91 8.20 -9.03 3.63
CA ALA A 91 7.96 -8.60 2.26
C ALA A 91 6.89 -7.50 2.18
N TYR A 92 5.81 -7.62 2.96
CA TYR A 92 4.79 -6.57 3.05
C TYR A 92 5.34 -5.27 3.65
N ALA A 93 6.14 -5.36 4.71
CA ALA A 93 6.78 -4.20 5.34
C ALA A 93 7.74 -3.49 4.36
N GLN A 94 8.51 -4.25 3.59
CA GLN A 94 9.37 -3.75 2.51
C GLN A 94 8.56 -3.02 1.44
N ALA A 95 7.48 -3.64 0.93
CA ALA A 95 6.61 -3.00 -0.06
C ALA A 95 6.05 -1.67 0.44
N ARG A 96 5.62 -1.61 1.72
CA ARG A 96 5.19 -0.34 2.32
C ARG A 96 6.32 0.67 2.47
N ALA A 97 7.55 0.23 2.74
CA ALA A 97 8.70 1.13 2.85
C ALA A 97 9.00 1.78 1.49
N LEU A 98 8.98 1.01 0.40
CA LEU A 98 9.12 1.53 -0.96
C LEU A 98 8.04 2.57 -1.29
N VAL A 99 6.77 2.31 -0.94
CA VAL A 99 5.70 3.31 -1.13
C VAL A 99 5.96 4.59 -0.33
N ARG A 100 6.46 4.48 0.91
CA ARG A 100 6.81 5.65 1.73
C ARG A 100 7.96 6.44 1.13
N GLU A 101 8.99 5.77 0.62
CA GLU A 101 10.12 6.39 -0.06
C GLU A 101 9.66 7.16 -1.30
N GLN A 102 8.85 6.53 -2.17
CA GLN A 102 8.31 7.20 -3.36
C GLN A 102 7.43 8.41 -3.01
N ARG A 103 6.66 8.32 -1.91
CA ARG A 103 5.90 9.47 -1.41
C ARG A 103 6.80 10.56 -0.81
N ALA A 104 7.92 10.22 -0.19
CA ALA A 104 8.86 11.19 0.36
C ALA A 104 9.44 12.10 -0.74
N SER A 105 9.62 11.58 -1.95
CA SER A 105 10.04 12.34 -3.14
C SER A 105 9.05 13.43 -3.57
N LEU A 106 7.82 13.46 -3.04
CA LEU A 106 6.86 14.54 -3.27
C LEU A 106 7.10 15.76 -2.36
N PHE A 107 8.03 15.68 -1.41
CA PHE A 107 8.34 16.73 -0.44
C PHE A 107 9.77 17.25 -0.61
N PRO A 108 10.06 18.51 -0.22
CA PRO A 108 11.41 19.04 -0.25
C PRO A 108 12.31 18.33 0.77
N THR A 109 13.54 17.98 0.35
CA THR A 109 14.58 17.48 1.24
C THR A 109 15.28 18.65 1.93
N VAL A 110 15.35 18.62 3.26
CA VAL A 110 16.12 19.59 4.04
C VAL A 110 17.45 18.96 4.44
N THR A 111 18.56 19.46 3.91
CA THR A 111 19.92 19.07 4.30
C THR A 111 20.68 20.25 4.87
N LEU A 112 21.64 19.98 5.76
CA LEU A 112 22.57 20.98 6.27
C LEU A 112 23.99 20.50 5.98
N ASP A 113 24.71 21.25 5.15
CA ASP A 113 26.06 20.92 4.71
C ASP A 113 27.02 22.07 5.02
N GLY A 114 28.20 21.77 5.57
CA GLY A 114 29.25 22.75 5.88
C GLY A 114 30.57 22.37 5.20
N ARG A 115 31.22 23.33 4.52
CA ARG A 115 32.55 23.15 3.92
C ARG A 115 33.51 24.20 4.43
N GLY A 116 34.72 23.78 4.79
CA GLY A 116 35.83 24.67 5.15
C GLY A 116 37.11 24.20 4.47
N ASN A 117 37.84 25.12 3.84
CA ASN A 117 39.20 24.88 3.38
C ASN A 117 40.17 25.66 4.28
N ARG A 118 41.40 25.16 4.42
CA ARG A 118 42.46 25.84 5.18
C ARG A 118 42.98 27.06 4.44
#